data_AF-A0A1V6S9H5-F1
#
_entry.id   AF-A0A1V6S9H5-F1
#
_cell.length_a   1.000
_cell.length_b   1.000
_cell.length_c   1.000
_cell.angle_alpha   90.00
_cell.angle_beta   90.00
_cell.angle_gamma   90.00
#
_symmetry.space_group_name_H-M   'P 1'
#
loop_
_entity.id
_entity.type
_entity.pdbx_description
1 polymer ?
#
loop_
_entity_poly.entity_id
_entity_poly.type
_entity_poly.pdbx_seq_one_letter_code
_entity_poly.pdbx_strand_id
1 'polypeptide(L)'
;MSDSAREQMNLIRCPPPPPPPPPPPPEIPGSKISSYVLKLRTAPSDYLFQAPNPPQYVDLFDASTGPYFFYGTLTDPSMVREILGLQTEPELRPARLSGYKCKLWGQYPALLDAPDSVLL
;
A
#
# COMPACT_ATOMS: atom_id res chain seq x y z
N MET A 1 38.31 -72.25 -12.07
CA MET A 1 39.44 -71.48 -11.51
C MET A 1 39.14 -70.02 -11.81
N SER A 2 38.69 -69.15 -10.92
CA SER A 2 38.96 -69.10 -9.50
C SER A 2 37.86 -68.30 -8.79
N ASP A 3 37.04 -69.02 -8.02
CA ASP A 3 36.23 -68.49 -6.90
C ASP A 3 37.10 -67.72 -5.88
N SER A 4 38.41 -67.97 -5.90
CA SER A 4 39.41 -67.40 -4.98
C SER A 4 39.58 -65.88 -5.03
N ALA A 5 39.20 -65.21 -6.14
CA ALA A 5 39.34 -63.75 -6.24
C ALA A 5 38.18 -62.96 -5.59
N ARG A 6 37.01 -63.60 -5.40
CA ARG A 6 35.81 -62.91 -4.89
C ARG A 6 35.78 -62.84 -3.37
N GLU A 7 36.43 -63.76 -2.69
CA GLU A 7 36.36 -63.85 -1.23
C GLU A 7 37.41 -62.99 -0.51
N GLN A 8 38.57 -62.73 -1.14
CA GLN A 8 39.67 -62.02 -0.48
C GLN A 8 39.51 -60.48 -0.43
N MET A 9 38.62 -59.87 -1.22
CA MET A 9 38.41 -58.42 -1.18
C MET A 9 37.30 -57.96 -0.23
N ASN A 10 36.54 -58.88 0.37
CA ASN A 10 35.44 -58.55 1.29
C ASN A 10 35.87 -58.25 2.73
N LEU A 11 37.16 -58.41 3.08
CA LEU A 11 37.67 -58.19 4.44
C LEU A 11 38.30 -56.81 4.69
N ILE A 12 38.31 -55.89 3.70
CA ILE A 12 38.88 -54.53 3.85
C ILE A 12 37.88 -53.46 3.39
N ARG A 13 36.65 -53.48 3.90
CA ARG A 13 35.75 -52.32 3.81
C ARG A 13 35.65 -51.65 5.18
N CYS A 14 36.33 -50.51 5.32
CA CYS A 14 36.09 -49.58 6.42
C CYS A 14 34.61 -49.16 6.41
N PRO A 15 33.93 -49.07 7.57
CA PRO A 15 32.57 -48.57 7.60
C PRO A 15 32.53 -47.13 7.04
N PRO A 16 31.47 -46.76 6.29
CA PRO A 16 31.36 -45.43 5.70
C PRO A 16 31.34 -44.37 6.81
N PRO A 17 31.90 -43.17 6.55
CA PRO A 17 31.85 -42.07 7.51
C PRO A 17 30.39 -41.69 7.80
N PRO A 18 30.09 -41.19 9.03
CA PRO A 18 28.75 -40.73 9.34
C PRO A 18 28.34 -39.62 8.37
N PRO A 19 27.03 -39.50 8.06
CA PRO A 19 26.54 -38.46 7.17
C PRO A 19 26.89 -37.08 7.75
N PRO A 20 27.18 -36.09 6.90
CA PRO A 20 27.39 -34.72 7.36
C PRO A 20 26.15 -34.23 8.11
N PRO A 21 26.31 -33.35 9.12
CA PRO A 21 25.16 -32.75 9.78
C PRO A 21 24.28 -32.03 8.75
N PRO A 22 22.95 -32.01 8.96
CA PRO A 22 22.05 -31.32 8.06
C PRO A 22 22.42 -29.82 7.99
N PRO A 23 22.23 -29.18 6.82
CA PRO A 23 22.46 -27.74 6.69
C PRO A 23 21.56 -26.98 7.68
N PRO A 24 22.02 -25.82 8.19
CA PRO A 24 21.17 -24.96 9.02
C PRO A 24 19.90 -24.57 8.25
N PRO A 25 18.76 -24.37 8.94
CA PRO A 25 17.53 -23.93 8.31
C PRO A 25 17.75 -22.66 7.48
N PRO A 26 17.03 -22.48 6.35
CA PRO A 26 17.12 -21.26 5.57
C PRO A 26 16.77 -20.03 6.43
N GLU A 27 17.62 -19.00 6.42
CA GLU A 27 17.25 -17.70 7.00
C GLU A 27 16.01 -17.18 6.26
N ILE A 28 14.91 -16.97 6.98
CA ILE A 28 13.70 -16.36 6.40
C ILE A 28 14.07 -14.94 5.95
N PRO A 29 13.95 -14.60 4.65
CA PRO A 29 14.20 -13.26 4.16
C PRO A 29 13.25 -12.28 4.86
N GLY A 30 13.79 -11.40 5.70
CA GLY A 30 13.02 -10.43 6.50
C GLY A 30 13.13 -10.58 8.03
N SER A 31 13.72 -11.66 8.55
CA SER A 31 13.89 -11.84 10.02
C SER A 31 14.93 -10.92 10.66
N LYS A 32 15.66 -10.13 9.89
CA LYS A 32 16.65 -9.16 10.42
C LYS A 32 15.92 -7.88 10.83
N ILE A 33 15.37 -7.90 12.04
CA ILE A 33 14.91 -6.68 12.70
C ILE A 33 16.12 -5.75 12.79
N SER A 34 16.04 -4.60 12.12
CA SER A 34 17.12 -3.60 12.12
C SER A 34 17.49 -3.23 13.55
N SER A 35 18.78 -3.03 13.82
CA SER A 35 19.28 -2.58 15.13
C SER A 35 18.60 -1.29 15.60
N TYR A 36 18.14 -0.46 14.65
CA TYR A 36 17.30 0.71 14.93
C TYR A 36 15.94 0.34 15.53
N VAL A 37 15.23 -0.62 14.95
CA VAL A 37 13.92 -1.09 15.43
C VAL A 37 14.05 -1.79 16.79
N LEU A 38 15.15 -2.51 17.03
CA LEU A 38 15.44 -3.11 18.33
C LEU A 38 15.66 -2.05 19.43
N LYS A 39 16.39 -0.98 19.11
CA LYS A 39 16.61 0.16 20.01
C LYS A 39 15.31 0.90 20.32
N LEU A 40 14.42 1.07 19.34
CA LEU A 40 13.11 1.70 19.57
C LEU A 40 12.22 0.89 20.52
N ARG A 41 12.25 -0.45 20.43
CA ARG A 41 11.45 -1.32 21.33
C ARG A 41 11.94 -1.34 22.78
N THR A 42 13.21 -1.02 23.00
CA THR A 42 13.85 -1.05 24.33
C THR A 42 14.02 0.34 24.94
N ALA A 43 13.64 1.40 24.20
CA ALA A 43 13.68 2.76 24.67
C ALA A 43 12.58 3.00 25.74
N PRO A 44 12.87 3.77 26.80
CA PRO A 44 11.86 4.22 27.75
C PRO A 44 10.73 4.99 27.04
N SER A 45 9.50 4.97 27.59
CA SER A 45 8.34 5.65 26.98
C SER A 45 8.55 7.16 26.75
N ASP A 46 9.43 7.81 27.51
CA ASP A 46 9.78 9.24 27.37
C ASP A 46 10.93 9.52 26.38
N TYR A 47 11.45 8.50 25.69
CA TYR A 47 12.56 8.68 24.75
C TYR A 47 12.13 9.32 23.42
N LEU A 48 10.83 9.22 23.09
CA LEU A 48 10.26 9.85 21.91
C LEU A 48 9.70 11.22 22.28
N PHE A 49 10.19 12.26 21.61
CA PHE A 49 9.58 13.58 21.70
C PHE A 49 8.13 13.50 21.18
N GLN A 50 7.17 13.60 22.10
CA GLN A 50 5.77 13.78 21.76
C GLN A 50 5.47 15.28 21.75
N ALA A 51 5.09 15.81 20.59
CA ALA A 51 4.66 17.21 20.50
C ALA A 51 3.44 17.42 21.43
N PRO A 52 3.37 18.53 22.19
CA PRO A 52 2.23 18.84 23.06
C PRO A 52 0.89 18.82 22.32
N ASN A 53 0.92 19.21 21.04
CA ASN A 53 -0.19 19.10 20.10
C ASN A 53 0.27 18.28 18.89
N PRO A 54 0.04 16.95 18.86
CA PRO A 54 0.25 16.20 17.65
C PRO A 54 -0.68 16.76 16.56
N PRO A 55 -0.24 16.86 15.29
CA PRO A 55 -1.15 17.18 14.21
C PRO A 55 -2.31 16.18 14.25
N GLN A 56 -3.54 16.68 14.14
CA GLN A 56 -4.69 15.81 14.02
C GLN A 56 -4.45 14.89 12.82
N TYR A 57 -4.56 13.59 13.04
CA TYR A 57 -4.51 12.63 11.94
C TYR A 57 -5.66 12.95 11.01
N VAL A 58 -5.34 13.52 9.86
CA VAL A 58 -6.28 13.69 8.75
C VAL A 58 -6.02 12.54 7.80
N ASP A 59 -7.00 11.68 7.63
CA ASP A 59 -6.96 10.77 6.49
C ASP A 59 -7.18 11.64 5.24
N LEU A 60 -6.14 11.76 4.42
CA LEU A 60 -6.18 12.54 3.18
C LEU A 60 -7.13 11.91 2.14
N PHE A 61 -7.52 10.65 2.35
CA PHE A 61 -8.48 9.93 1.54
C PHE A 61 -9.89 9.96 2.12
N ASP A 62 -10.07 10.41 3.36
CA ASP A 62 -11.41 10.70 3.89
C ASP A 62 -11.96 11.92 3.18
N ALA A 63 -12.97 11.67 2.35
CA ALA A 63 -13.67 12.72 1.63
C ALA A 63 -14.35 13.64 2.66
N SER A 64 -14.06 14.94 2.60
CA SER A 64 -14.61 15.92 3.53
C SER A 64 -16.14 15.83 3.55
N THR A 65 -16.74 15.60 4.71
CA THR A 65 -18.19 15.56 4.83
C THR A 65 -18.77 16.95 4.51
N GLY A 66 -19.39 17.11 3.34
CA GLY A 66 -19.92 18.39 2.88
C GLY A 66 -20.52 18.35 1.48
N PRO A 67 -21.09 19.46 1.00
CA PRO A 67 -21.62 19.56 -0.34
C PRO A 67 -20.49 19.55 -1.38
N TYR A 68 -20.67 18.76 -2.45
CA TYR A 68 -19.77 18.72 -3.59
C TYR A 68 -20.35 19.49 -4.77
N PHE A 69 -19.48 20.21 -5.49
CA PHE A 69 -19.84 20.86 -6.75
C PHE A 69 -19.46 19.93 -7.91
N PHE A 70 -20.47 19.44 -8.65
CA PHE A 70 -20.24 18.62 -9.84
C PHE A 70 -20.26 19.49 -11.10
N TYR A 71 -19.43 19.13 -12.07
CA TYR A 71 -19.35 19.80 -13.38
C TYR A 71 -19.10 18.77 -14.49
N GLY A 72 -19.29 19.18 -15.75
CA GLY A 72 -19.09 18.29 -16.90
C GLY A 72 -20.12 17.16 -16.93
N THR A 73 -19.69 15.91 -17.13
CA THR A 73 -20.58 14.74 -17.19
C THR A 73 -21.19 14.36 -15.83
N LEU A 74 -20.52 14.73 -14.73
CA LEU A 74 -21.01 14.45 -13.37
C LEU A 74 -22.19 15.35 -12.96
N THR A 75 -22.65 16.27 -13.82
CA THR A 75 -23.89 17.01 -13.57
C THR A 75 -25.15 16.17 -13.80
N ASP A 76 -25.02 15.00 -14.43
CA ASP A 76 -26.12 14.05 -14.61
C ASP A 76 -26.30 13.19 -13.34
N PRO A 77 -27.45 13.27 -12.64
CA PRO A 77 -27.73 12.46 -11.46
C PRO A 77 -27.62 10.94 -11.72
N SER A 78 -27.97 10.48 -12.92
CA SER A 78 -27.88 9.06 -13.30
C SER A 78 -26.43 8.58 -13.30
N MET A 79 -25.51 9.37 -13.85
CA MET A 79 -24.08 9.07 -13.86
C MET A 79 -23.48 9.11 -12.45
N VAL A 80 -23.88 10.08 -11.62
CA VAL A 80 -23.41 10.15 -10.22
C VAL A 80 -23.89 8.93 -9.42
N ARG A 81 -25.15 8.53 -9.59
CA ARG A 81 -25.71 7.32 -8.96
C ARG A 81 -24.87 6.08 -9.32
N GLU A 82 -24.58 5.90 -10.59
CA GLU A 82 -23.83 4.74 -11.09
C GLU A 82 -22.41 4.70 -10.52
N ILE A 83 -21.66 5.82 -10.61
CA ILE A 83 -20.26 5.89 -10.16
C ILE A 83 -20.15 5.69 -8.64
N LEU A 84 -21.09 6.25 -7.87
CA LEU A 84 -21.10 6.13 -6.42
C LEU A 84 -21.81 4.87 -5.91
N GLY A 85 -22.44 4.08 -6.79
CA GLY A 85 -23.20 2.89 -6.41
C GLY A 85 -24.42 3.19 -5.54
N LEU A 86 -25.09 4.33 -5.76
CA LEU A 86 -26.27 4.72 -4.99
C LEU A 86 -27.52 3.95 -5.47
N GLN A 87 -28.44 3.68 -4.54
CA GLN A 87 -29.71 3.00 -4.87
C GLN A 87 -30.68 3.90 -5.63
N THR A 88 -30.63 5.20 -5.37
CA THR A 88 -31.50 6.22 -5.97
C THR A 88 -30.66 7.35 -6.54
N GLU A 89 -31.22 8.11 -7.48
CA GLU A 89 -30.55 9.31 -7.99
C GLU A 89 -30.41 10.35 -6.88
N PRO A 90 -29.24 11.01 -6.77
CA PRO A 90 -29.04 12.06 -5.79
C PRO A 90 -29.75 13.34 -6.21
N GLU A 91 -30.26 14.09 -5.23
CA GLU A 91 -30.80 15.43 -5.47
C GLU A 91 -29.67 16.44 -5.69
N LEU A 92 -29.55 16.95 -6.90
CA LEU A 92 -28.59 18.01 -7.24
C LEU A 92 -29.28 19.38 -7.13
N ARG A 93 -28.54 20.36 -6.60
CA ARG A 93 -28.98 21.76 -6.53
C ARG A 93 -28.13 22.61 -7.46
N PRO A 94 -28.74 23.48 -8.30
CA PRO A 94 -28.00 24.46 -9.07
C PRO A 94 -27.12 25.31 -8.16
N ALA A 95 -25.85 25.47 -8.53
CA ALA A 95 -24.86 26.23 -7.78
C ALA A 95 -23.94 26.97 -8.75
N ARG A 96 -23.29 28.02 -8.27
CA ARG A 96 -22.39 28.87 -9.06
C ARG A 96 -21.02 28.93 -8.40
N LEU A 97 -19.95 28.78 -9.18
CA LEU A 97 -18.57 28.81 -8.66
C LEU A 97 -17.86 30.10 -9.12
N SER A 98 -17.37 30.89 -8.16
CA SER A 98 -16.65 32.15 -8.42
C SER A 98 -15.16 31.99 -8.16
N GLY A 99 -14.32 32.70 -8.91
CA GLY A 99 -12.86 32.59 -8.82
C GLY A 99 -12.27 31.47 -9.68
N TYR A 100 -13.08 30.88 -10.57
CA TYR A 100 -12.67 29.76 -11.43
C TYR A 100 -13.11 29.99 -12.87
N LYS A 101 -12.39 29.38 -13.82
CA LYS A 101 -12.79 29.30 -15.22
C LYS A 101 -12.68 27.87 -15.74
N CYS A 102 -13.55 27.52 -16.67
CA CYS A 102 -13.53 26.24 -17.34
C CYS A 102 -12.59 26.32 -18.54
N LYS A 103 -11.67 25.35 -18.66
CA LYS A 103 -10.86 25.10 -19.86
C LYS A 103 -10.97 23.65 -20.26
N LEU A 104 -10.48 23.32 -21.45
CA LEU A 104 -10.40 21.93 -21.90
C LEU A 104 -9.01 21.35 -21.62
N TRP A 105 -9.00 20.16 -21.01
CA TRP A 105 -7.84 19.28 -20.95
C TRP A 105 -8.10 18.09 -21.90
N GLY A 106 -7.71 18.28 -23.16
CA GLY A 106 -8.14 17.40 -24.25
C GLY A 106 -9.64 17.57 -24.50
N GLN A 107 -10.41 16.49 -24.34
CA GLN A 107 -11.87 16.50 -24.47
C GLN A 107 -12.61 16.77 -23.17
N TYR A 108 -11.91 16.83 -22.03
CA TYR A 108 -12.53 16.93 -20.71
C TYR A 108 -12.51 18.38 -20.20
N PRO A 109 -13.64 18.92 -19.72
CA PRO A 109 -13.63 20.20 -19.03
C PRO A 109 -12.83 20.11 -17.73
N ALA A 110 -12.10 21.16 -17.41
CA ALA A 110 -11.26 21.29 -16.22
C ALA A 110 -11.41 22.70 -15.62
N LEU A 111 -11.50 22.76 -14.30
CA LEU A 111 -11.56 24.01 -13.55
C LEU A 111 -10.14 24.51 -13.28
N LEU A 112 -9.92 25.80 -13.53
CA LEU A 112 -8.67 26.49 -13.23
C LEU A 112 -8.96 27.73 -12.41
N ASP A 113 -8.06 28.04 -11.49
CA ASP A 113 -8.09 29.28 -10.73
C ASP A 113 -8.08 30.49 -11.68
N ALA A 114 -9.07 31.35 -11.50
CA ALA A 114 -9.25 32.59 -12.23
C ALA A 114 -10.07 33.55 -11.35
N PRO A 115 -9.38 34.33 -10.49
CA PRO A 115 -10.02 35.18 -9.48
C PRO A 115 -11.13 36.09 -10.01
N ASP A 116 -11.02 36.50 -11.27
CA ASP A 116 -11.95 37.43 -11.93
C ASP A 116 -13.05 36.73 -12.76
N SER A 117 -13.17 35.40 -12.65
CA SER A 117 -14.10 34.59 -13.46
C SER A 117 -15.20 33.96 -12.62
N VAL A 118 -16.39 33.82 -13.21
CA VAL A 118 -17.52 33.13 -12.58
C VAL A 118 -18.13 32.12 -13.54
N LEU A 119 -18.31 30.89 -13.06
CA LEU A 119 -18.95 29.79 -13.79
C LEU A 119 -20.37 29.59 -13.27
N LEU A 120 -21.32 29.63 -14.21
CA LEU A 120 -22.75 29.37 -14.03
C LEU A 120 -23.06 27.88 -14.17
#